data_AF-A0A7L0JL81-F1
#
_entry.id   AF-A0A7L0JL81-F1
#
_cell.length_a   1.000
_cell.length_b   1.000
_cell.length_c   1.000
_cell.angle_alpha   90.00
_cell.angle_beta   90.00
_cell.angle_gamma   90.00
#
_symmetry.space_group_name_H-M   'P 1'
#
loop_
_entity.id
_entity.type
_entity.pdbx_description
1 polymer ?
#
loop_
_entity_poly.entity_id
_entity_poly.type
_entity_poly.pdbx_seq_one_letter_code
_entity_poly.pdbx_strand_id
1 'polypeptide(L)'
;VAGRVPEASQRRVLDRATRQRRLNRQLEALENDNFGDDPQAGLPRPGKRLPHFADTAETGKKKKKTRGDHFKLRFRKNFQALLEEQGLLNLSAAEAPNYVSACAGPSRLPQRHFCAVCGFPSAYTCVTCGARYCSSRCLGTHQDTR
;
A
#
# COMPACT_ATOMS: atom_id res chain seq x y z
N VAL A 1 -12.08 -51.11 -3.83
CA VAL A 1 -10.68 -50.66 -3.92
C VAL A 1 -10.64 -49.21 -3.49
N ALA A 2 -10.19 -48.93 -2.28
CA ALA A 2 -10.12 -47.58 -1.73
C ALA A 2 -9.03 -46.80 -2.50
N GLY A 3 -9.46 -45.80 -3.27
CA GLY A 3 -8.56 -44.93 -4.02
C GLY A 3 -7.62 -44.21 -3.05
N ARG A 4 -6.31 -44.41 -3.24
CA ARG A 4 -5.25 -43.70 -2.53
C ARG A 4 -5.45 -42.21 -2.79
N VAL A 5 -5.83 -41.45 -1.76
CA VAL A 5 -5.80 -39.99 -1.81
C VAL A 5 -4.37 -39.60 -2.21
N PRO A 6 -4.17 -38.79 -3.26
CA PRO A 6 -2.83 -38.36 -3.63
C PRO A 6 -2.22 -37.65 -2.43
N GLU A 7 -1.08 -38.16 -1.95
CA GLU A 7 -0.26 -37.54 -0.91
C GLU A 7 -0.16 -36.04 -1.24
N ALA A 8 -0.83 -35.21 -0.45
CA ALA A 8 -0.76 -33.77 -0.60
C ALA A 8 0.72 -33.41 -0.46
N SER A 9 1.36 -33.01 -1.58
CA SER A 9 2.74 -32.55 -1.67
C SER A 9 3.15 -31.96 -0.32
N GLN A 10 3.98 -32.71 0.43
CA GLN A 10 4.25 -32.46 1.84
C GLN A 10 4.32 -30.96 2.08
N ARG A 11 3.29 -30.40 2.75
CA ARG A 11 3.15 -28.96 2.96
C ARG A 11 4.35 -28.52 3.77
N ARG A 12 5.42 -28.08 3.09
CA ARG A 12 6.71 -27.78 3.73
C ARG A 12 6.49 -26.63 4.70
N VAL A 13 6.73 -26.91 5.98
CA VAL A 13 6.73 -25.89 7.03
C VAL A 13 7.86 -24.91 6.71
N LEU A 14 7.50 -23.69 6.32
CA LEU A 14 8.49 -22.64 6.11
C LEU A 14 8.87 -22.01 7.44
N ASP A 15 10.16 -21.78 7.67
CA ASP A 15 10.64 -21.05 8.84
C ASP A 15 10.24 -19.57 8.78
N ARG A 16 10.33 -18.88 9.92
CA ARG A 16 9.93 -17.48 10.04
C ARG A 16 10.72 -16.56 9.11
N ALA A 17 12.02 -16.82 8.91
CA ALA A 17 12.85 -15.97 8.08
C ALA A 17 12.47 -16.11 6.59
N THR A 18 12.21 -17.34 6.12
CA THR A 18 11.74 -17.56 4.74
C THR A 18 10.38 -16.93 4.49
N ARG A 19 9.45 -16.96 5.44
CA ARG A 19 8.16 -16.26 5.32
C ARG A 19 8.36 -14.75 5.17
N GLN A 20 9.23 -14.16 5.98
CA GLN A 20 9.54 -12.73 5.89
C GLN A 20 10.16 -12.35 4.54
N ARG A 21 11.09 -13.16 4.01
CA ARG A 21 11.68 -12.91 2.68
C ARG A 21 10.65 -12.92 1.56
N ARG A 22 9.70 -13.86 1.60
CA ARG A 22 8.60 -13.91 0.62
C ARG A 22 7.72 -12.66 0.69
N LEU A 23 7.40 -12.20 1.91
CA LEU A 23 6.62 -10.99 2.12
C LEU A 23 7.36 -9.75 1.60
N ASN A 24 8.64 -9.59 1.92
CA ASN A 24 9.43 -8.46 1.44
C ASN A 24 9.53 -8.45 -0.10
N ARG A 25 9.71 -9.61 -0.74
CA ARG A 25 9.71 -9.71 -2.21
C ARG A 25 8.38 -9.29 -2.83
N GLN A 26 7.27 -9.61 -2.16
CA GLN A 26 5.95 -9.18 -2.62
C GLN A 26 5.78 -7.66 -2.48
N LEU A 27 6.24 -7.07 -1.38
CA LEU A 27 6.23 -5.62 -1.20
C LEU A 27 7.09 -4.91 -2.25
N GLU A 28 8.30 -5.41 -2.50
CA GLU A 28 9.20 -4.87 -3.53
C GLU A 28 8.59 -4.94 -4.94
N ALA A 29 7.88 -6.02 -5.27
CA ALA A 29 7.16 -6.10 -6.54
C ALA A 29 6.06 -5.03 -6.65
N LEU A 30 5.26 -4.84 -5.59
CA LEU A 30 4.24 -3.79 -5.54
C LEU A 30 4.84 -2.38 -5.60
N GLU A 31 6.02 -2.18 -5.00
CA GLU A 31 6.77 -0.93 -5.08
C GLU A 31 7.26 -0.66 -6.50
N ASN A 32 7.82 -1.67 -7.18
CA ASN A 32 8.28 -1.56 -8.57
C ASN A 32 7.14 -1.30 -9.56
N ASP A 33 5.96 -1.87 -9.34
CA ASP A 33 4.78 -1.62 -10.19
C ASP A 33 4.31 -0.16 -10.12
N ASN A 34 4.60 0.56 -9.02
CA ASN A 34 4.33 2.00 -8.93
C ASN A 34 5.28 2.86 -9.79
N PHE A 35 6.40 2.31 -10.29
CA PHE A 35 7.35 3.00 -11.17
C PHE A 35 6.97 2.95 -12.67
N GLY A 36 5.73 2.58 -13.01
CA GLY A 36 5.20 2.73 -14.36
C GLY A 36 4.96 4.21 -14.73
N ASP A 37 5.25 4.57 -15.97
CA ASP A 37 4.80 5.85 -16.54
C ASP A 37 3.27 5.87 -16.51
N ASP A 38 2.66 6.97 -16.03
CA ASP A 38 1.21 7.09 -15.91
C ASP A 38 0.58 6.76 -17.28
N PRO A 39 -0.25 5.71 -17.41
CA PRO A 39 -0.86 5.35 -18.70
C PRO A 39 -1.70 6.49 -19.30
N GLN A 40 -2.06 7.50 -18.48
CA GLN A 40 -2.71 8.73 -18.89
C GLN A 40 -1.76 9.85 -19.36
N ALA A 41 -0.44 9.70 -19.23
CA ALA A 41 0.55 10.72 -19.56
C ALA A 41 0.64 11.03 -21.06
N GLY A 42 0.36 10.04 -21.91
CA GLY A 42 0.31 10.17 -23.37
C GLY A 42 -1.09 10.43 -23.95
N LEU A 43 -2.14 10.37 -23.13
CA LEU A 43 -3.50 10.59 -23.59
C LEU A 43 -3.80 12.09 -23.73
N PRO A 44 -4.41 12.54 -24.85
CA PRO A 44 -4.95 13.88 -24.94
C PRO A 44 -5.91 14.11 -23.77
N ARG A 45 -5.61 15.09 -22.91
CA ARG A 45 -6.46 15.40 -21.74
C ARG A 45 -7.91 15.54 -22.23
N PRO A 46 -8.84 14.65 -21.82
CA PRO A 46 -10.22 14.81 -22.22
C PRO A 46 -10.69 16.14 -21.69
N GLY A 47 -11.13 17.01 -22.60
CA GLY A 47 -11.55 18.36 -22.28
C GLY A 47 -12.58 18.35 -21.16
N LYS A 48 -12.20 18.90 -20.00
CA LYS A 48 -13.06 19.51 -18.98
C LYS A 48 -14.47 18.89 -18.87
N ARG A 49 -14.56 17.65 -18.41
CA ARG A 49 -15.78 17.11 -17.82
C ARG A 49 -15.47 16.33 -16.55
N LEU A 50 -14.70 16.94 -15.64
CA LEU A 50 -14.82 16.59 -14.24
C LEU A 50 -16.04 17.32 -13.69
N PRO A 51 -16.95 16.66 -12.95
CA PRO A 51 -18.12 17.31 -12.39
C PRO A 51 -17.67 18.42 -11.43
N HIS A 52 -18.05 19.64 -11.77
CA HIS A 52 -17.79 20.84 -10.98
C HIS A 52 -18.83 20.88 -9.85
N PHE A 53 -18.44 20.51 -8.63
CA PHE A 53 -19.24 20.82 -7.45
C PHE A 53 -19.27 22.35 -7.31
N ALA A 54 -20.40 22.96 -7.64
CA ALA A 54 -20.59 24.39 -7.58
C ALA A 54 -20.73 24.82 -6.12
N ASP A 55 -19.70 25.45 -5.57
CA ASP A 55 -19.81 26.25 -4.35
C ASP A 55 -20.30 27.64 -4.79
N THR A 56 -21.50 27.99 -4.35
CA THR A 56 -22.20 29.23 -4.72
C THR A 56 -21.58 30.41 -3.99
N ALA A 57 -20.72 31.18 -4.67
CA ALA A 57 -20.37 32.53 -4.24
C ALA A 57 -20.03 33.44 -5.45
N GLU A 58 -20.69 34.59 -5.44
CA GLU A 58 -20.88 35.58 -6.50
C GLU A 58 -19.60 36.32 -6.99
N THR A 59 -19.65 36.69 -8.28
CA THR A 59 -19.03 37.86 -8.96
C THR A 59 -17.49 37.98 -9.14
N GLY A 60 -17.10 38.20 -10.40
CA GLY A 60 -15.89 38.97 -10.74
C GLY A 60 -15.12 38.47 -11.96
N LYS A 61 -15.35 39.09 -13.14
CA LYS A 61 -14.52 38.95 -14.34
C LYS A 61 -13.05 39.28 -14.01
N LYS A 62 -12.18 38.27 -13.93
CA LYS A 62 -10.72 38.47 -13.82
C LYS A 62 -9.98 37.68 -14.91
N LYS A 63 -9.43 38.47 -15.84
CA LYS A 63 -8.27 38.23 -16.72
C LYS A 63 -7.64 36.86 -16.55
N LYS A 64 -7.68 36.04 -17.62
CA LYS A 64 -6.99 34.75 -17.74
C LYS A 64 -5.49 34.95 -17.47
N LYS A 65 -5.08 34.84 -16.21
CA LYS A 65 -3.67 34.68 -15.86
C LYS A 65 -3.29 33.32 -16.42
N THR A 66 -2.35 33.30 -17.34
CA THR A 66 -1.53 32.14 -17.69
C THR A 66 -0.82 31.69 -16.41
N ARG A 67 -1.57 30.99 -15.54
CA ARG A 67 -1.03 30.34 -14.34
C ARG A 67 -0.22 29.18 -14.88
N GLY A 68 1.11 29.37 -14.84
CA GLY A 68 2.07 28.66 -15.66
C GLY A 68 2.00 27.14 -15.59
N ASP A 69 2.61 26.52 -16.58
CA ASP A 69 2.85 25.06 -16.68
C ASP A 69 3.45 24.44 -15.42
N HIS A 70 3.98 25.25 -14.52
CA HIS A 70 4.38 24.86 -13.16
C HIS A 70 3.26 24.18 -12.35
N PHE A 71 1.98 24.47 -12.61
CA PHE A 71 0.88 23.76 -11.93
C PHE A 71 0.71 22.34 -12.47
N LYS A 72 1.01 22.07 -13.75
CA LYS A 72 0.92 20.72 -14.31
C LYS A 72 2.14 19.86 -13.97
N LEU A 73 3.32 20.47 -13.78
CA LEU A 73 4.51 19.74 -13.34
C LEU A 73 4.47 19.36 -11.85
N ARG A 74 3.87 20.19 -10.99
CA ARG A 74 3.74 19.86 -9.55
C ARG A 74 2.94 18.59 -9.27
N PHE A 75 2.00 18.21 -10.14
CA PHE A 75 1.21 16.97 -10.00
C PHE A 75 1.74 15.80 -10.84
N ARG A 76 2.88 15.96 -11.52
CA ARG A 76 3.54 14.88 -12.29
C ARG A 76 4.71 14.25 -11.55
N LYS A 77 4.98 14.71 -10.33
CA LYS A 77 5.99 14.10 -9.46
C LYS A 77 5.35 12.94 -8.71
N ASN A 78 5.94 11.76 -8.82
CA ASN A 78 5.59 10.64 -7.95
C ASN A 78 6.00 10.99 -6.50
N PHE A 79 5.49 10.22 -5.53
CA PHE A 79 5.78 10.46 -4.12
C PHE A 79 7.29 10.48 -3.84
N GLN A 80 8.05 9.61 -4.51
CA GLN A 80 9.51 9.56 -4.42
C GLN A 80 10.19 10.88 -4.84
N ALA A 81 9.81 11.44 -5.98
CA ALA A 81 10.35 12.73 -6.46
C ALA A 81 9.95 13.91 -5.55
N LEU A 82 8.79 13.84 -4.90
CA LEU A 82 8.39 14.82 -3.88
C LEU A 82 9.23 14.71 -2.60
N LEU A 83 9.57 13.49 -2.18
CA LEU A 83 10.47 13.25 -1.04
C LEU A 83 11.90 13.74 -1.33
N GLU A 84 12.43 13.49 -2.53
CA GLU A 84 13.77 13.95 -2.94
C GLU A 84 13.85 15.49 -3.00
N GLU A 85 12.82 16.14 -3.55
CA GLU A 85 12.71 17.60 -3.55
C GLU A 85 12.60 18.18 -2.15
N GLN A 86 11.76 17.57 -1.28
CA GLN A 86 11.64 17.99 0.11
C GLN A 86 12.96 17.75 0.88
N GLY A 87 13.66 16.65 0.62
CA GLY A 87 14.96 16.34 1.22
C GLY A 87 16.02 17.36 0.84
N LEU A 88 16.09 17.74 -0.44
CA LEU A 88 16.97 18.82 -0.92
C LEU A 88 16.64 20.20 -0.30
N LEU A 89 15.36 20.50 -0.08
CA LEU A 89 14.90 21.76 0.52
C LEU A 89 15.10 21.80 2.05
N ASN A 90 14.93 20.67 2.74
CA ASN A 90 14.97 20.61 4.21
C ASN A 90 16.39 20.55 4.79
N LEU A 91 17.45 20.37 4.00
CA LEU A 91 18.82 20.60 4.49
C LEU A 91 19.02 22.03 5.02
N SER A 92 18.20 23.02 4.61
CA SER A 92 18.25 24.38 5.14
C SER A 92 17.21 24.71 6.22
N ALA A 93 16.22 23.83 6.46
CA ALA A 93 15.05 24.08 7.31
C ALA A 93 14.87 23.00 8.39
N ALA A 94 15.94 22.73 9.15
CA ALA A 94 16.04 21.65 10.14
C ALA A 94 15.07 21.71 11.35
N GLU A 95 14.07 22.58 11.36
CA GLU A 95 13.21 22.87 12.51
C GLU A 95 11.78 22.31 12.45
N ALA A 96 11.30 21.81 11.30
CA ALA A 96 9.92 21.31 11.17
C ALA A 96 9.85 19.77 11.05
N PRO A 97 8.83 19.11 11.66
CA PRO A 97 8.62 17.68 11.48
C PRO A 97 8.30 17.36 10.00
N ASN A 98 9.08 16.46 9.41
CA ASN A 98 8.95 16.00 8.04
C ASN A 98 8.31 14.60 7.97
N TYR A 99 8.09 14.09 6.76
CA TYR A 99 7.49 12.77 6.54
C TYR A 99 8.21 11.63 7.28
N VAL A 100 9.54 11.69 7.36
CA VAL A 100 10.38 10.65 7.98
C VAL A 100 10.44 10.82 9.51
N SER A 101 10.46 12.06 10.01
CA SER A 101 10.52 12.35 11.45
C SER A 101 9.16 12.20 12.14
N ALA A 102 8.06 12.27 11.39
CA ALA A 102 6.71 12.03 11.90
C ALA A 102 6.38 10.54 12.07
N CYS A 103 7.27 9.63 11.67
CA CYS A 103 7.07 8.20 11.82
C CYS A 103 6.94 7.82 13.31
N ALA A 104 5.86 7.14 13.66
CA ALA A 104 5.68 6.59 14.99
C ALA A 104 6.76 5.54 15.28
N GLY A 105 7.34 5.60 16.47
CA GLY A 105 8.28 4.58 16.94
C GLY A 105 7.66 3.20 17.11
N PRO A 106 8.47 2.16 17.33
CA PRO A 106 7.98 0.80 17.53
C PRO A 106 7.08 0.70 18.77
N SER A 107 6.10 -0.20 18.71
CA SER A 107 5.17 -0.46 19.83
C SER A 107 5.94 -0.87 21.09
N ARG A 108 5.58 -0.25 22.23
CA ARG A 108 6.05 -0.65 23.57
C ARG A 108 5.26 -1.82 24.16
N LEU A 109 4.13 -2.17 23.55
CA LEU A 109 3.22 -3.22 24.02
C LEU A 109 3.42 -4.52 23.24
N PRO A 110 3.21 -5.69 23.87
CA PRO A 110 3.34 -6.98 23.22
C PRO A 110 2.31 -7.14 22.09
N GLN A 111 2.72 -7.84 21.01
CA GLN A 111 1.85 -8.10 19.87
C GLN A 111 0.69 -9.01 20.26
N ARG A 112 -0.54 -8.59 19.92
CA ARG A 112 -1.73 -9.43 20.04
C ARG A 112 -1.93 -10.23 18.76
N HIS A 113 -2.48 -11.43 18.89
CA HIS A 113 -2.65 -12.35 17.76
C HIS A 113 -4.13 -12.57 17.47
N PHE A 114 -4.58 -12.02 16.33
CA PHE A 114 -5.96 -12.12 15.88
C PHE A 114 -6.08 -13.00 14.63
N CYS A 115 -7.22 -13.66 14.51
CA CYS A 115 -7.58 -14.48 13.36
C CYS A 115 -7.69 -13.60 12.12
N ALA A 116 -7.00 -13.96 11.03
CA ALA A 116 -7.03 -13.21 9.78
C ALA A 116 -8.39 -13.28 9.05
N VAL A 117 -9.26 -14.22 9.44
CA VAL A 117 -10.57 -14.43 8.80
C VAL A 117 -11.69 -13.71 9.56
N CYS A 118 -11.71 -13.77 10.89
CA CYS A 118 -12.83 -13.27 11.69
C CYS A 118 -12.44 -12.29 12.82
N GLY A 119 -11.16 -11.97 12.99
CA GLY A 119 -10.69 -10.97 13.97
C GLY A 119 -10.67 -11.41 15.44
N PHE A 120 -11.23 -12.57 15.80
CA PHE A 120 -11.15 -13.10 17.17
C PHE A 120 -9.73 -13.50 17.59
N PRO A 121 -9.42 -13.56 18.90
CA PRO A 121 -8.13 -14.06 19.39
C PRO A 121 -7.79 -15.43 18.80
N SER A 122 -6.55 -15.59 18.36
CA SER A 122 -6.11 -16.77 17.62
C SER A 122 -4.92 -17.44 18.32
N ALA A 123 -5.07 -18.72 18.63
CA ALA A 123 -4.01 -19.54 19.19
C ALA A 123 -3.21 -20.29 18.12
N TYR A 124 -3.77 -20.47 16.92
CA TYR A 124 -3.20 -21.33 15.89
C TYR A 124 -2.58 -20.55 14.73
N THR A 125 -1.59 -21.17 14.08
CA THR A 125 -0.85 -20.63 12.92
C THR A 125 -0.90 -21.59 11.75
N CYS A 126 -1.12 -21.08 10.55
CA CYS A 126 -0.98 -21.85 9.33
C CYS A 126 0.50 -22.21 9.07
N VAL A 127 0.74 -23.45 8.66
CA VAL A 127 2.08 -23.99 8.42
C VAL A 127 2.75 -23.46 7.14
N THR A 128 1.95 -23.07 6.14
CA THR A 128 2.44 -22.60 4.84
C THR A 128 2.77 -21.10 4.85
N CYS A 129 1.84 -20.27 5.32
CA CYS A 129 1.95 -18.81 5.25
C CYS A 129 2.13 -18.13 6.62
N GLY A 130 1.76 -18.79 7.72
CA GLY A 130 1.83 -18.19 9.07
C GLY A 130 0.69 -17.28 9.46
N ALA A 131 -0.33 -17.17 8.60
CA ALA A 131 -1.58 -16.53 8.99
C ALA A 131 -2.17 -17.21 10.23
N ARG A 132 -2.70 -16.40 11.14
CA ARG A 132 -3.31 -16.90 12.37
C ARG A 132 -4.79 -17.20 12.15
N TYR A 133 -5.28 -18.24 12.80
CA TYR A 133 -6.70 -18.61 12.76
C TYR A 133 -7.20 -19.06 14.14
N CYS A 134 -8.50 -18.90 14.40
CA CYS A 134 -9.11 -19.28 15.67
C CYS A 134 -9.70 -20.70 15.67
N SER A 135 -10.16 -21.20 14.52
CA SER A 135 -10.85 -22.49 14.40
C SER A 135 -10.57 -23.19 13.07
N SER A 136 -10.89 -24.48 12.99
CA SER A 136 -10.78 -25.27 11.75
C SER A 136 -11.63 -24.71 10.61
N ARG A 137 -12.77 -24.07 10.91
CA ARG A 137 -13.59 -23.38 9.91
C ARG A 137 -12.81 -22.24 9.26
N CYS A 138 -12.19 -21.39 10.08
CA CYS A 138 -11.33 -20.30 9.58
C CYS A 138 -10.09 -20.84 8.86
N LEU A 139 -9.56 -22.00 9.26
CA LEU A 139 -8.47 -22.65 8.52
C LEU A 139 -8.92 -23.11 7.12
N GLY A 140 -10.14 -23.65 6.98
CA GLY A 140 -10.72 -24.00 5.68
C GLY A 140 -10.84 -22.77 4.80
N THR A 141 -11.54 -21.73 5.26
CA THR A 141 -11.68 -20.46 4.53
C THR A 141 -10.32 -19.84 4.18
N HIS A 142 -9.35 -19.95 5.09
CA HIS A 142 -8.00 -19.47 4.83
C HIS A 142 -7.34 -20.23 3.68
N GLN A 143 -7.40 -21.57 3.66
CA GLN A 143 -6.80 -22.38 2.59
C GLN A 143 -7.50 -22.19 1.24
N ASP A 144 -8.80 -21.87 1.24
CA ASP A 144 -9.56 -21.65 0.01
C ASP A 144 -9.24 -20.30 -0.64
N THR A 145 -8.84 -19.29 0.15
CA THR A 145 -8.68 -17.90 -0.30
C THR A 145 -7.25 -17.38 -0.29
N ARG A 146 -6.29 -18.06 0.34
CA ARG A 146 -4.89 -17.60 0.52
C ARG A 146 -3.88 -18.74 0.53
#